data_AF-A0A9D1MHH0-F1
#
_entry.id   AF-A0A9D1MHH0-F1
#
_cell.length_a   1.000
_cell.length_b   1.000
_cell.length_c   1.000
_cell.angle_alpha   90.00
_cell.angle_beta   90.00
_cell.angle_gamma   90.00
#
_symmetry.space_group_name_H-M   'P 1'
#
loop_
_entity.id
_entity.type
_entity.pdbx_description
1 polymer ?
#
loop_
_entity_poly.entity_id
_entity_poly.type
_entity_poly.pdbx_seq_one_letter_code
_entity_poly.pdbx_strand_id
1 'polypeptide(L)'
;MSKIEAEIVKKPKEDTLVKRIARTLVACAALYVFITLLFTLGDLLQMVGQNKDSRNMEYGKARYEQVISEGVPEFYYVYSAEEMAENAELKEVKLFYFPAPSGDTEKFAVVLPGGGYFECNTEKVAFPTAAKLNELGYSAFVLQYRYGMAAKNGAPYAPVQDLGTALQYIFRHAGNTAGKFFNVDTENYAIYGFSAGGNLAGLFGSKELGYARYGLPKPGSLTLVYPWININEDIPLTGNPWQEAVQGVSQLIGNYFLLGSLSPTEYQKLAVCVQNHVTPDYPKTYIVHGDNDFVVPYETNSMVMVKALQQNNVQNVLQIAPGANHGFGLGIGTSAEGWVEKSVEFWLS
;
A
#
# COMPACT_ATOMS: atom_id res chain seq x y z
N MET A 1 18.65 -67.86 57.72
CA MET A 1 18.42 -66.44 57.39
C MET A 1 19.62 -65.89 56.62
N SER A 2 19.47 -65.73 55.31
CA SER A 2 20.09 -64.70 54.44
C SER A 2 20.27 -65.25 53.02
N LYS A 3 20.09 -64.38 52.02
CA LYS A 3 20.09 -64.60 50.54
C LYS A 3 18.74 -64.71 49.82
N ILE A 4 17.70 -64.00 50.28
CA ILE A 4 16.55 -63.64 49.40
C ILE A 4 16.13 -62.19 49.69
N GLU A 5 17.02 -61.23 49.49
CA GLU A 5 16.68 -59.78 49.45
C GLU A 5 17.61 -59.06 48.47
N ALA A 6 17.69 -59.59 47.24
CA ALA A 6 18.28 -58.88 46.11
C ALA A 6 17.24 -58.85 44.98
N GLU A 7 16.04 -58.38 45.31
CA GLU A 7 15.04 -58.09 44.30
C GLU A 7 15.32 -56.68 43.76
N ILE A 8 15.72 -56.68 42.50
CA ILE A 8 16.04 -55.54 41.67
C ILE A 8 14.84 -54.59 41.64
N VAL A 9 14.88 -53.54 42.46
CA VAL A 9 14.09 -52.33 42.20
C VAL A 9 14.73 -51.62 41.00
N LYS A 10 14.46 -52.14 39.80
CA LYS A 10 14.67 -51.38 38.56
C LYS A 10 13.71 -50.19 38.62
N LYS A 11 14.22 -49.04 39.09
CA LYS A 11 13.56 -47.74 38.89
C LYS A 11 13.10 -47.65 37.41
N PRO A 12 11.87 -47.21 37.14
CA PRO A 12 11.26 -47.38 35.84
C PRO A 12 12.05 -46.62 34.77
N LYS A 13 12.28 -47.28 33.61
CA LYS A 13 12.85 -46.68 32.39
C LYS A 13 12.11 -45.41 31.93
N GLU A 14 10.90 -45.16 32.44
CA GLU A 14 10.11 -43.95 32.18
C GLU A 14 10.83 -42.66 32.59
N ASP A 15 11.53 -42.62 33.73
CA ASP A 15 12.20 -41.40 34.20
C ASP A 15 13.38 -40.99 33.27
N THR A 16 14.00 -41.97 32.59
CA THR A 16 15.04 -41.70 31.58
C THR A 16 14.47 -41.32 30.22
N LEU A 17 13.32 -41.88 29.83
CA LEU A 17 12.62 -41.49 28.61
C LEU A 17 12.05 -40.06 28.72
N VAL A 18 11.38 -39.73 29.82
CA VAL A 18 10.84 -38.39 30.09
C VAL A 18 11.95 -37.35 30.13
N LYS A 19 13.08 -37.64 30.80
CA LYS A 19 14.26 -36.74 30.79
C LYS A 19 14.88 -36.57 29.41
N ARG A 20 14.90 -37.63 28.59
CA ARG A 20 15.37 -37.55 27.19
C ARG A 20 14.43 -36.69 26.35
N ILE A 21 13.12 -36.93 26.43
CA ILE A 21 12.10 -36.12 25.74
C ILE A 21 12.20 -34.65 26.17
N ALA A 22 12.28 -34.36 27.47
CA ALA A 22 12.42 -33.00 27.97
C ALA A 22 13.70 -32.31 27.45
N ARG A 23 14.85 -33.01 27.43
CA ARG A 23 16.10 -32.46 26.85
C ARG A 23 15.98 -32.21 25.36
N THR A 24 15.35 -33.12 24.61
CA THR A 24 15.09 -32.94 23.18
C THR A 24 14.18 -31.74 22.95
N LEU A 25 13.11 -31.57 23.71
CA LEU A 25 12.21 -30.42 23.61
C LEU A 25 12.92 -29.10 23.93
N VAL A 26 13.76 -29.07 24.97
CA VAL A 26 14.59 -27.90 25.31
C VAL A 26 15.58 -27.59 24.18
N ALA A 27 16.22 -28.59 23.60
CA ALA A 27 17.15 -28.41 22.48
C ALA A 27 16.43 -27.92 21.22
N CYS A 28 15.25 -28.46 20.91
CA CYS A 28 14.40 -28.00 19.82
C CYS A 28 13.95 -26.54 20.04
N ALA A 29 13.55 -26.18 21.26
CA ALA A 29 13.17 -24.81 21.61
C ALA A 29 14.36 -23.85 21.49
N ALA A 30 15.54 -24.24 21.97
CA ALA A 30 16.75 -23.43 21.84
C ALA A 30 17.17 -23.24 20.37
N LEU A 31 17.08 -24.31 19.56
CA LEU A 31 17.36 -24.24 18.12
C LEU A 31 16.35 -23.35 17.40
N TYR A 32 15.06 -23.45 17.75
CA TYR A 32 14.02 -22.57 17.23
C TYR A 32 14.33 -21.10 17.53
N VAL A 33 14.61 -20.76 18.80
CA VAL A 33 14.99 -19.40 19.20
C VAL A 33 16.22 -18.91 18.45
N PHE A 34 17.25 -19.75 18.30
CA PHE A 34 18.46 -19.39 17.58
C PHE A 34 18.20 -19.10 16.09
N ILE A 35 17.44 -19.97 15.42
CA ILE A 35 17.06 -19.81 14.01
C ILE A 35 16.21 -18.54 13.82
N THR A 36 15.23 -18.32 14.68
CA THR A 36 14.42 -17.10 14.68
C THR A 36 15.26 -15.83 14.81
N LEU A 37 16.24 -15.81 15.72
CA LEU A 37 17.13 -14.66 15.90
C LEU A 37 18.01 -14.41 14.66
N LEU A 38 18.44 -15.47 13.98
CA LEU A 38 19.19 -15.34 12.72
C LEU A 38 18.33 -14.73 11.61
N PHE A 39 17.08 -15.18 11.45
CA PHE A 39 16.16 -14.58 10.48
C PHE A 39 15.85 -13.11 10.82
N THR A 40 15.59 -12.81 12.09
CA THR A 40 15.38 -11.44 12.58
C THR A 40 16.58 -10.54 12.24
N LEU A 41 17.81 -11.00 12.48
CA LEU A 41 19.01 -10.23 12.16
C LEU A 41 19.16 -10.00 10.64
N GLY A 42 18.84 -11.01 9.83
CA GLY A 42 18.82 -10.90 8.37
C GLY A 42 17.85 -9.81 7.89
N ASP A 43 16.62 -9.81 8.38
CA ASP A 43 15.58 -8.82 8.03
C ASP A 43 15.99 -7.40 8.45
N LEU A 44 16.56 -7.25 9.65
CA LEU A 44 17.05 -5.95 10.14
C LEU A 44 18.17 -5.40 9.25
N LEU A 45 19.10 -6.26 8.79
CA LEU A 45 20.18 -5.86 7.88
C LEU A 45 19.63 -5.47 6.50
N GLN A 46 18.63 -6.18 5.99
CA GLN A 46 17.96 -5.82 4.74
C GLN A 46 17.23 -4.48 4.85
N MET A 47 16.50 -4.24 5.95
CA MET A 47 15.80 -2.98 6.21
C MET A 47 16.76 -1.78 6.22
N VAL A 48 17.93 -1.91 6.85
CA VAL A 48 18.97 -0.87 6.86
C VAL A 48 19.58 -0.67 5.46
N GLY A 49 19.66 -1.72 4.64
CA GLY A 49 20.11 -1.64 3.26
C GLY A 49 19.13 -0.93 2.33
N GLN A 50 17.82 -1.19 2.47
CA GLN A 50 16.76 -0.62 1.62
C GLN A 50 16.50 0.85 1.88
N ASN A 51 16.65 1.30 3.14
CA ASN A 51 16.54 2.72 3.50
C ASN A 51 17.61 3.63 2.85
N LYS A 52 18.59 3.07 2.13
CA LYS A 52 19.65 3.83 1.46
C LYS A 52 19.36 4.19 0.00
N ASP A 53 18.25 3.77 -0.59
CA ASP A 53 17.96 4.11 -2.00
C ASP A 53 17.33 5.50 -2.15
N SER A 54 18.04 6.53 -1.68
CA SER A 54 17.66 7.95 -1.79
C SER A 54 17.52 8.40 -3.24
N ARG A 55 18.10 7.65 -4.19
CA ARG A 55 18.10 7.95 -5.63
C ARG A 55 16.70 8.07 -6.21
N ASN A 56 15.75 7.24 -5.77
CA ASN A 56 14.36 7.34 -6.21
C ASN A 56 13.76 8.69 -5.80
N MET A 57 13.89 9.04 -4.52
CA MET A 57 13.37 10.30 -3.97
C MET A 57 14.04 11.51 -4.62
N GLU A 58 15.36 11.50 -4.80
CA GLU A 58 16.11 12.57 -5.47
C GLU A 58 15.64 12.77 -6.91
N TYR A 59 15.42 11.69 -7.67
CA TYR A 59 14.88 11.75 -9.04
C TYR A 59 13.49 12.40 -9.07
N GLY A 60 12.57 11.95 -8.21
CA GLY A 60 11.22 12.50 -8.14
C GLY A 60 11.20 13.98 -7.75
N LYS A 61 12.01 14.36 -6.75
CA LYS A 61 12.15 15.75 -6.30
C LYS A 61 12.75 16.65 -7.38
N ALA A 62 13.83 16.22 -8.02
CA ALA A 62 14.48 16.99 -9.08
C ALA A 62 13.51 17.28 -10.23
N ARG A 63 12.70 16.29 -10.63
CA ARG A 63 11.65 16.54 -11.64
C ARG A 63 10.60 17.52 -11.14
N TYR A 64 10.17 17.42 -9.88
CA TYR A 64 9.16 18.33 -9.34
C TYR A 64 9.65 19.78 -9.21
N GLU A 65 10.89 19.97 -8.76
CA GLU A 65 11.55 21.28 -8.70
C GLU A 65 11.66 21.91 -10.09
N GLN A 66 11.98 21.11 -11.11
CA GLN A 66 11.96 21.56 -12.49
C GLN A 66 10.56 22.05 -12.91
N VAL A 67 9.52 21.26 -12.65
CA VAL A 67 8.13 21.61 -12.97
C VAL A 67 7.70 22.92 -12.30
N ILE A 68 8.09 23.14 -11.04
CA ILE A 68 7.83 24.40 -10.34
C ILE A 68 8.58 25.57 -11.00
N SER A 69 9.85 25.35 -11.37
CA SER A 69 10.65 26.38 -12.05
C SER A 69 10.08 26.79 -13.43
N GLU A 70 9.30 25.90 -14.05
CA GLU A 70 8.58 26.11 -15.31
C GLU A 70 7.24 26.86 -15.11
N GLY A 71 6.91 27.25 -13.86
CA GLY A 71 5.76 28.11 -13.54
C GLY A 71 4.53 27.36 -13.02
N VAL A 72 4.61 26.05 -12.78
CA VAL A 72 3.54 25.30 -12.13
C VAL A 72 3.53 25.61 -10.62
N PRO A 73 2.37 25.89 -10.00
CA PRO A 73 2.24 26.04 -8.56
C PRO A 73 2.81 24.85 -7.78
N GLU A 74 3.46 25.13 -6.64
CA GLU A 74 4.05 24.10 -5.76
C GLU A 74 3.03 23.05 -5.29
N PHE A 75 1.77 23.43 -5.14
CA PHE A 75 0.64 22.51 -4.95
C PHE A 75 -0.67 23.29 -5.10
N TYR A 76 -1.78 22.56 -5.19
CA TYR A 76 -3.13 23.08 -5.19
C TYR A 76 -3.88 22.59 -3.95
N TYR A 77 -4.62 23.49 -3.30
CA TYR A 77 -5.66 23.10 -2.36
C TYR A 77 -6.91 22.69 -3.15
N VAL A 78 -7.45 21.52 -2.83
CA VAL A 78 -8.65 20.98 -3.49
C VAL A 78 -9.95 21.40 -2.77
N TYR A 79 -9.82 21.83 -1.52
CA TYR A 79 -10.88 22.40 -0.69
C TYR A 79 -10.85 23.93 -0.74
N SER A 80 -12.01 24.57 -0.56
CA SER A 80 -12.13 26.03 -0.54
C SER A 80 -11.53 26.64 0.74
N ALA A 81 -11.29 27.95 0.72
CA ALA A 81 -10.80 28.67 1.90
C ALA A 81 -11.80 28.60 3.06
N GLU A 82 -13.10 28.62 2.76
CA GLU A 82 -14.19 28.48 3.72
C GLU A 82 -14.21 27.08 4.34
N GLU A 83 -14.14 26.03 3.53
CA GLU A 83 -14.08 24.64 4.01
C GLU A 83 -12.85 24.43 4.92
N MET A 84 -11.69 24.96 4.53
CA MET A 84 -10.46 24.90 5.32
C MET A 84 -10.48 25.77 6.58
N ALA A 85 -11.37 26.77 6.65
CA ALA A 85 -11.57 27.56 7.86
C ALA A 85 -12.49 26.83 8.85
N GLU A 86 -13.49 26.11 8.34
CA GLU A 86 -14.38 25.27 9.15
C GLU A 86 -13.69 24.00 9.65
N ASN A 87 -12.87 23.37 8.80
CA ASN A 87 -12.05 22.23 9.15
C ASN A 87 -10.59 22.44 8.71
N ALA A 88 -9.75 22.84 9.67
CA ALA A 88 -8.33 23.11 9.43
C ALA A 88 -7.55 21.88 8.92
N GLU A 89 -8.02 20.65 9.17
CA GLU A 89 -7.37 19.41 8.70
C GLU A 89 -7.40 19.28 7.18
N LEU A 90 -8.33 19.97 6.50
CA LEU A 90 -8.41 19.97 5.03
C LEU A 90 -7.20 20.66 4.38
N LYS A 91 -6.43 21.46 5.13
CA LYS A 91 -5.16 22.07 4.67
C LYS A 91 -4.04 21.04 4.47
N GLU A 92 -4.18 19.86 5.08
CA GLU A 92 -3.24 18.76 4.85
C GLU A 92 -3.39 18.15 3.45
N VAL A 93 -4.53 18.41 2.78
CA VAL A 93 -4.84 17.87 1.46
C VAL A 93 -4.21 18.73 0.38
N LYS A 94 -3.20 18.18 -0.29
CA LYS A 94 -2.42 18.86 -1.33
C LYS A 94 -2.38 18.03 -2.59
N LEU A 95 -2.65 18.68 -3.71
CA LEU A 95 -2.55 18.11 -5.04
C LEU A 95 -1.31 18.67 -5.74
N PHE A 96 -0.38 17.80 -6.10
CA PHE A 96 0.85 18.16 -6.83
C PHE A 96 0.67 17.75 -8.30
N TYR A 97 1.06 18.61 -9.24
CA TYR A 97 0.82 18.40 -10.67
C TYR A 97 2.14 18.31 -11.45
N PHE A 98 2.28 17.24 -12.22
CA PHE A 98 3.38 16.97 -13.15
C PHE A 98 2.81 16.99 -14.58
N PRO A 99 2.87 18.11 -15.30
CA PRO A 99 2.33 18.21 -16.66
C PRO A 99 3.14 17.35 -17.63
N ALA A 100 2.47 16.67 -18.57
CA ALA A 100 3.14 15.94 -19.65
C ALA A 100 4.20 16.81 -20.36
N PRO A 101 5.42 16.31 -20.63
CA PRO A 101 6.49 17.14 -21.18
C PRO A 101 6.22 17.68 -22.60
N SER A 102 5.36 17.01 -23.38
CA SER A 102 4.94 17.48 -24.70
C SER A 102 4.19 18.81 -24.62
N GLY A 103 3.55 19.09 -23.48
CA GLY A 103 2.63 20.21 -23.33
C GLY A 103 1.30 19.99 -24.05
N ASP A 104 1.04 18.79 -24.59
CA ASP A 104 -0.22 18.41 -25.22
C ASP A 104 -1.24 17.91 -24.18
N THR A 105 -2.52 17.89 -24.57
CA THR A 105 -3.57 17.31 -23.73
C THR A 105 -3.40 15.79 -23.71
N GLU A 106 -2.86 15.28 -22.61
CA GLU A 106 -2.56 13.85 -22.45
C GLU A 106 -3.42 13.21 -21.36
N LYS A 107 -3.58 11.88 -21.43
CA LYS A 107 -4.18 11.12 -20.33
C LYS A 107 -3.38 11.36 -19.06
N PHE A 108 -4.07 11.36 -17.93
CA PHE A 108 -3.42 11.50 -16.64
C PHE A 108 -3.57 10.29 -15.74
N ALA A 109 -2.65 10.19 -14.79
CA ALA A 109 -2.74 9.28 -13.67
C ALA A 109 -2.72 10.05 -12.34
N VAL A 110 -3.43 9.57 -11.33
CA VAL A 110 -3.33 10.03 -9.95
C VAL A 110 -2.54 9.01 -9.13
N VAL A 111 -1.51 9.45 -8.44
CA VAL A 111 -0.64 8.62 -7.60
C VAL A 111 -0.94 8.89 -6.13
N LEU A 112 -1.27 7.83 -5.40
CA LEU A 112 -1.66 7.82 -4.01
C LEU A 112 -0.53 7.21 -3.18
N PRO A 113 0.19 8.00 -2.37
CA PRO A 113 1.29 7.51 -1.57
C PRO A 113 0.84 6.46 -0.55
N GLY A 114 1.77 5.62 -0.11
CA GLY A 114 1.58 4.75 1.05
C GLY A 114 1.94 5.44 2.36
N GLY A 115 1.94 4.67 3.45
CA GLY A 115 2.28 5.18 4.80
C GLY A 115 1.33 4.70 5.92
N GLY A 116 0.58 3.62 5.68
CA GLY A 116 -0.29 3.02 6.69
C GLY A 116 -1.36 3.96 7.24
N TYR A 117 -1.76 4.98 6.48
CA TYR A 117 -2.62 6.10 6.94
C TYR A 117 -2.06 6.93 8.11
N PHE A 118 -0.92 6.56 8.71
CA PHE A 118 -0.21 7.33 9.72
C PHE A 118 0.66 8.43 9.11
N GLU A 119 1.29 8.11 7.98
CA GLU A 119 2.11 9.01 7.16
C GLU A 119 1.58 9.03 5.73
N CYS A 120 2.05 9.99 4.94
CA CYS A 120 1.84 10.05 3.50
C CYS A 120 3.20 10.22 2.82
N ASN A 121 3.72 9.14 2.23
CA ASN A 121 5.08 9.08 1.67
C ASN A 121 5.19 9.75 0.28
N THR A 122 4.66 10.97 0.16
CA THR A 122 4.55 11.76 -1.08
C THR A 122 5.87 11.83 -1.84
N GLU A 123 6.94 12.30 -1.20
CA GLU A 123 8.23 12.50 -1.85
C GLU A 123 8.99 11.20 -2.11
N LYS A 124 8.82 10.20 -1.22
CA LYS A 124 9.62 8.96 -1.25
C LYS A 124 9.17 8.00 -2.35
N VAL A 125 7.85 7.86 -2.57
CA VAL A 125 7.31 6.86 -3.51
C VAL A 125 6.41 7.44 -4.60
N ALA A 126 5.70 8.54 -4.33
CA ALA A 126 4.75 9.07 -5.30
C ALA A 126 5.39 10.04 -6.30
N PHE A 127 6.26 10.96 -5.86
CA PHE A 127 7.00 11.85 -6.78
C PHE A 127 7.86 11.08 -7.80
N PRO A 128 8.61 10.03 -7.43
CA PRO A 128 9.40 9.27 -8.39
C PRO A 128 8.52 8.56 -9.42
N THR A 129 7.37 8.05 -8.99
CA THR A 129 6.39 7.41 -9.88
C THR A 129 5.73 8.41 -10.82
N ALA A 130 5.36 9.59 -10.31
CA ALA A 130 4.82 10.67 -11.12
C ALA A 130 5.85 11.16 -12.14
N ALA A 131 7.12 11.33 -11.74
CA ALA A 131 8.22 11.67 -12.63
C ALA A 131 8.42 10.61 -13.73
N LYS A 132 8.33 9.32 -13.38
CA LYS A 132 8.45 8.24 -14.36
C LYS A 132 7.27 8.19 -15.34
N LEU A 133 6.04 8.38 -14.87
CA LEU A 133 4.86 8.53 -15.74
C LEU A 133 5.01 9.73 -16.69
N ASN A 134 5.63 10.80 -16.19
CA ASN A 134 5.89 12.00 -16.96
C ASN A 134 6.94 11.78 -18.05
N GLU A 135 8.00 11.03 -17.76
CA GLU A 135 8.98 10.56 -18.75
C GLU A 135 8.32 9.71 -19.86
N LEU A 136 7.28 8.94 -19.51
CA LEU A 136 6.48 8.15 -20.46
C LEU A 136 5.45 8.98 -21.24
N GLY A 137 5.39 10.30 -21.01
CA GLY A 137 4.52 11.22 -21.75
C GLY A 137 3.16 11.50 -21.11
N TYR A 138 2.90 11.02 -19.89
CA TYR A 138 1.62 11.25 -19.20
C TYR A 138 1.69 12.41 -18.22
N SER A 139 0.57 13.12 -18.10
CA SER A 139 0.38 14.01 -16.96
C SER A 139 0.18 13.16 -15.70
N ALA A 140 0.77 13.57 -14.57
CA ALA A 140 0.60 12.87 -13.32
C ALA A 140 0.20 13.85 -12.21
N PHE A 141 -0.68 13.39 -11.34
CA PHE A 141 -1.02 14.07 -10.10
C PHE A 141 -0.57 13.22 -8.93
N VAL A 142 -0.03 13.85 -7.89
CA VAL A 142 0.20 13.19 -6.61
C VAL A 142 -0.76 13.78 -5.61
N LEU A 143 -1.54 12.94 -4.94
CA LEU A 143 -2.45 13.39 -3.90
C LEU A 143 -1.87 13.05 -2.53
N GLN A 144 -1.48 14.08 -1.79
CA GLN A 144 -1.39 13.98 -0.34
C GLN A 144 -2.80 14.12 0.22
N TYR A 145 -3.40 13.00 0.59
CA TYR A 145 -4.70 12.92 1.25
C TYR A 145 -4.53 13.10 2.76
N ARG A 146 -5.61 13.32 3.54
CA ARG A 146 -5.55 13.36 5.01
C ARG A 146 -4.98 12.06 5.55
N TYR A 147 -3.91 12.16 6.32
CA TYR A 147 -3.25 11.07 7.03
C TYR A 147 -3.11 11.45 8.51
N GLY A 148 -2.59 10.54 9.34
CA GLY A 148 -2.40 10.80 10.76
C GLY A 148 -3.73 11.16 11.46
N MET A 149 -3.68 12.11 12.38
CA MET A 149 -4.87 12.52 13.13
C MET A 149 -6.00 13.05 12.23
N ALA A 150 -5.69 13.67 11.10
CA ALA A 150 -6.70 14.13 10.15
C ALA A 150 -7.47 12.97 9.49
N ALA A 151 -6.79 11.86 9.18
CA ALA A 151 -7.47 10.64 8.74
C ALA A 151 -8.36 10.07 9.84
N LYS A 152 -7.80 9.97 11.06
CA LYS A 152 -8.49 9.40 12.22
C LYS A 152 -9.76 10.18 12.58
N ASN A 153 -9.70 11.50 12.57
CA ASN A 153 -10.82 12.37 12.96
C ASN A 153 -11.96 12.34 11.92
N GLY A 154 -11.64 12.10 10.65
CA GLY A 154 -12.61 11.87 9.58
C GLY A 154 -12.82 10.40 9.20
N ALA A 155 -12.49 9.47 10.11
CA ALA A 155 -12.53 8.05 9.83
C ALA A 155 -13.95 7.53 9.49
N PRO A 156 -14.07 6.48 8.65
CA PRO A 156 -12.99 5.82 7.94
C PRO A 156 -12.73 6.35 6.52
N TYR A 157 -13.54 7.31 6.07
CA TYR A 157 -13.61 7.68 4.65
C TYR A 157 -12.98 9.03 4.32
N ALA A 158 -12.32 9.71 5.26
CA ALA A 158 -11.59 10.95 4.97
C ALA A 158 -10.65 10.85 3.75
N PRO A 159 -9.76 9.84 3.65
CA PRO A 159 -8.90 9.69 2.46
C PRO A 159 -9.69 9.46 1.16
N VAL A 160 -10.79 8.71 1.22
CA VAL A 160 -11.68 8.45 0.05
C VAL A 160 -12.37 9.73 -0.40
N GLN A 161 -12.82 10.55 0.55
CA GLN A 161 -13.37 11.87 0.31
C GLN A 161 -12.33 12.79 -0.35
N ASP A 162 -11.10 12.79 0.14
CA ASP A 162 -10.04 13.65 -0.41
C ASP A 162 -9.72 13.27 -1.86
N LEU A 163 -9.68 11.98 -2.19
CA LEU A 163 -9.50 11.52 -3.57
C LEU A 163 -10.66 11.92 -4.48
N GLY A 164 -11.90 11.77 -4.00
CA GLY A 164 -13.08 12.21 -4.73
C GLY A 164 -13.06 13.72 -4.99
N THR A 165 -12.78 14.53 -3.97
CA THR A 165 -12.66 15.98 -4.08
C THR A 165 -11.50 16.38 -5.02
N ALA A 166 -10.34 15.72 -4.93
CA ALA A 166 -9.20 16.00 -5.78
C ALA A 166 -9.49 15.70 -7.27
N LEU A 167 -10.14 14.57 -7.57
CA LEU A 167 -10.54 14.26 -8.94
C LEU A 167 -11.61 15.23 -9.45
N GLN A 168 -12.60 15.60 -8.64
CA GLN A 168 -13.56 16.65 -9.01
C GLN A 168 -12.85 17.99 -9.30
N TYR A 169 -11.83 18.32 -8.51
CA TYR A 169 -11.01 19.51 -8.73
C TYR A 169 -10.25 19.43 -10.06
N ILE A 170 -9.57 18.30 -10.34
CA ILE A 170 -8.88 18.06 -11.61
C ILE A 170 -9.84 18.24 -12.78
N PHE A 171 -10.99 17.56 -12.77
CA PHE A 171 -11.99 17.60 -13.85
C PHE A 171 -12.54 19.02 -14.06
N ARG A 172 -12.79 19.76 -12.96
CA ARG A 172 -13.27 21.14 -13.02
C ARG A 172 -12.23 22.10 -13.61
N HIS A 173 -10.94 21.81 -13.47
CA HIS A 173 -9.84 22.65 -13.94
C HIS A 173 -9.08 22.09 -15.15
N ALA A 174 -9.54 20.97 -15.71
CA ALA A 174 -9.04 20.39 -16.95
C ALA A 174 -9.49 21.16 -18.21
N GLY A 175 -8.58 21.32 -19.16
CA GLY A 175 -8.80 21.95 -20.46
C GLY A 175 -7.88 23.15 -20.72
N ASN A 176 -8.10 23.83 -21.84
CA ASN A 176 -7.27 24.95 -22.35
C ASN A 176 -8.03 26.29 -22.42
N THR A 177 -9.16 26.41 -21.73
CA THR A 177 -9.98 27.63 -21.69
C THR A 177 -9.70 28.46 -20.43
N ALA A 178 -10.16 29.71 -20.41
CA ALA A 178 -9.96 30.61 -19.26
C ALA A 178 -10.45 29.97 -17.94
N GLY A 179 -9.58 29.90 -16.94
CA GLY A 179 -9.85 29.24 -15.65
C GLY A 179 -9.53 27.74 -15.60
N LYS A 180 -9.08 27.16 -16.70
CA LYS A 180 -8.49 25.81 -16.77
C LYS A 180 -6.98 25.92 -16.79
N PHE A 181 -6.32 25.07 -16.01
CA PHE A 181 -4.86 25.09 -15.84
C PHE A 181 -4.25 23.68 -15.77
N PHE A 182 -5.08 22.64 -15.89
CA PHE A 182 -4.62 21.28 -16.11
C PHE A 182 -4.81 20.90 -17.57
N ASN A 183 -3.72 20.69 -18.29
CA ASN A 183 -3.77 20.26 -19.67
C ASN A 183 -3.84 18.73 -19.74
N VAL A 184 -5.01 18.18 -19.41
CA VAL A 184 -5.22 16.74 -19.27
C VAL A 184 -6.51 16.28 -19.92
N ASP A 185 -6.48 15.08 -20.48
CA ASP A 185 -7.67 14.35 -20.92
C ASP A 185 -8.33 13.68 -19.71
N THR A 186 -9.62 13.94 -19.53
CA THR A 186 -10.41 13.40 -18.42
C THR A 186 -11.06 12.06 -18.74
N GLU A 187 -10.92 11.58 -19.98
CA GLU A 187 -11.29 10.24 -20.36
C GLU A 187 -10.21 9.23 -19.96
N ASN A 188 -10.64 8.06 -19.47
CA ASN A 188 -9.77 6.90 -19.26
C ASN A 188 -8.55 7.15 -18.35
N TYR A 189 -8.65 8.03 -17.35
CA TYR A 189 -7.58 8.28 -16.35
C TYR A 189 -7.23 7.03 -15.52
N ALA A 190 -6.00 6.94 -15.02
CA ALA A 190 -5.58 5.85 -14.14
C ALA A 190 -5.37 6.29 -12.69
N ILE A 191 -5.47 5.34 -11.75
CA ILE A 191 -5.14 5.57 -10.34
C ILE A 191 -4.06 4.57 -9.91
N TYR A 192 -2.98 5.08 -9.35
CA TYR A 192 -1.87 4.31 -8.82
C TYR A 192 -1.88 4.43 -7.30
N GLY A 193 -1.83 3.31 -6.59
CA GLY A 193 -1.90 3.30 -5.13
C GLY A 193 -0.85 2.41 -4.51
N PHE A 194 -0.06 2.95 -3.59
CA PHE A 194 0.99 2.23 -2.87
C PHE A 194 0.53 1.82 -1.47
N SER A 195 0.62 0.55 -1.08
CA SER A 195 0.31 0.13 0.31
C SER A 195 -1.09 0.61 0.77
N ALA A 196 -1.17 1.47 1.78
CA ALA A 196 -2.40 2.17 2.18
C ALA A 196 -3.04 3.01 1.06
N GLY A 197 -2.24 3.65 0.20
CA GLY A 197 -2.74 4.28 -1.04
C GLY A 197 -3.31 3.27 -2.02
N GLY A 198 -2.85 2.02 -1.99
CA GLY A 198 -3.42 0.89 -2.74
C GLY A 198 -4.77 0.45 -2.19
N ASN A 199 -4.95 0.48 -0.86
CA ASN A 199 -6.27 0.33 -0.24
C ASN A 199 -7.22 1.44 -0.71
N LEU A 200 -6.77 2.71 -0.62
CA LEU A 200 -7.54 3.87 -1.06
C LEU A 200 -7.94 3.79 -2.54
N ALA A 201 -6.99 3.49 -3.44
CA ALA A 201 -7.25 3.27 -4.86
C ALA A 201 -8.30 2.17 -5.08
N GLY A 202 -8.16 1.07 -4.33
CA GLY A 202 -9.08 -0.05 -4.36
C GLY A 202 -10.50 0.31 -3.93
N LEU A 203 -10.66 0.98 -2.78
CA LEU A 203 -11.98 1.42 -2.32
C LEU A 203 -12.62 2.38 -3.32
N PHE A 204 -11.83 3.30 -3.87
CA PHE A 204 -12.28 4.28 -4.86
C PHE A 204 -12.65 3.66 -6.22
N GLY A 205 -12.12 2.47 -6.52
CA GLY A 205 -12.51 1.68 -7.68
C GLY A 205 -13.96 1.20 -7.65
N SER A 206 -14.63 1.22 -6.50
CA SER A 206 -16.01 0.76 -6.36
C SER A 206 -17.03 1.87 -6.64
N LYS A 207 -18.27 1.50 -6.99
CA LYS A 207 -19.36 2.47 -7.14
C LYS A 207 -19.84 3.06 -5.82
N GLU A 208 -19.94 2.23 -4.79
CA GLU A 208 -20.56 2.59 -3.52
C GLU A 208 -19.73 3.61 -2.74
N LEU A 209 -18.40 3.41 -2.74
CA LEU A 209 -17.46 4.24 -1.99
C LEU A 209 -16.72 5.24 -2.87
N GLY A 210 -16.57 4.95 -4.16
CA GLY A 210 -15.62 5.63 -5.04
C GLY A 210 -16.26 6.43 -6.17
N TYR A 211 -15.71 6.26 -7.39
CA TYR A 211 -15.94 7.13 -8.53
C TYR A 211 -17.42 7.55 -8.73
N ALA A 212 -18.36 6.61 -8.68
CA ALA A 212 -19.77 6.89 -8.92
C ALA A 212 -20.41 7.73 -7.80
N ARG A 213 -20.02 7.50 -6.54
CA ARG A 213 -20.45 8.31 -5.39
C ARG A 213 -20.08 9.79 -5.54
N TYR A 214 -18.95 10.07 -6.20
CA TYR A 214 -18.46 11.42 -6.44
C TYR A 214 -18.84 11.98 -7.83
N GLY A 215 -19.71 11.28 -8.58
CA GLY A 215 -20.15 11.73 -9.91
C GLY A 215 -19.03 11.76 -10.96
N LEU A 216 -17.99 10.94 -10.78
CA LEU A 216 -16.85 10.84 -11.67
C LEU A 216 -16.99 9.63 -12.60
N PRO A 217 -16.41 9.66 -13.81
CA PRO A 217 -16.36 8.47 -14.65
C PRO A 217 -15.47 7.40 -14.01
N LYS A 218 -15.75 6.15 -14.35
CA LYS A 218 -14.95 5.00 -13.90
C LYS A 218 -13.48 5.17 -14.33
N PRO A 219 -12.50 4.94 -13.44
CA PRO A 219 -11.10 4.89 -13.82
C PRO A 219 -10.86 3.88 -14.96
N GLY A 220 -9.98 4.24 -15.88
CA GLY A 220 -9.53 3.38 -16.96
C GLY A 220 -8.76 2.15 -16.47
N SER A 221 -7.96 2.33 -15.43
CA SER A 221 -7.22 1.27 -14.76
C SER A 221 -6.90 1.66 -13.32
N LEU A 222 -6.80 0.66 -12.46
CA LEU A 222 -6.13 0.78 -11.15
C LEU A 222 -4.78 0.07 -11.23
N THR A 223 -3.76 0.69 -10.66
CA THR A 223 -2.44 0.08 -10.47
C THR A 223 -2.15 0.03 -8.97
N LEU A 224 -2.18 -1.17 -8.41
CA LEU A 224 -2.03 -1.41 -6.99
C LEU A 224 -0.63 -1.96 -6.70
N VAL A 225 0.18 -1.20 -5.97
CA VAL A 225 1.57 -1.52 -5.68
C VAL A 225 1.67 -1.94 -4.22
N TYR A 226 2.04 -3.20 -3.97
CA TYR A 226 2.06 -3.85 -2.64
C TYR A 226 0.86 -3.44 -1.75
N PRO A 227 -0.39 -3.58 -2.25
CA PRO A 227 -1.55 -2.94 -1.63
C PRO A 227 -1.99 -3.61 -0.34
N TRP A 228 -2.49 -2.84 0.62
CA TRP A 228 -3.12 -3.35 1.84
C TRP A 228 -4.63 -3.58 1.61
N ILE A 229 -4.97 -4.73 1.05
CA ILE A 229 -6.32 -5.07 0.57
C ILE A 229 -7.20 -5.59 1.70
N ASN A 230 -6.69 -6.55 2.47
CA ASN A 230 -7.45 -7.29 3.47
C ASN A 230 -7.09 -6.81 4.88
N ILE A 231 -7.80 -5.79 5.34
CA ILE A 231 -7.58 -5.17 6.66
C ILE A 231 -8.04 -6.09 7.81
N ASN A 232 -8.87 -7.09 7.50
CA ASN A 232 -9.35 -8.09 8.45
C ASN A 232 -8.53 -9.39 8.42
N GLU A 233 -7.30 -9.37 7.90
CA GLU A 233 -6.45 -10.55 7.90
C GLU A 233 -5.96 -10.90 9.32
N ASP A 234 -5.89 -12.21 9.59
CA ASP A 234 -5.12 -12.69 10.74
C ASP A 234 -3.62 -12.56 10.44
N ILE A 235 -2.83 -12.21 11.45
CA ILE A 235 -1.36 -12.20 11.37
C ILE A 235 -0.90 -13.65 11.13
N PRO A 236 -0.32 -14.00 9.97
CA PRO A 236 0.15 -15.35 9.71
C PRO A 236 1.27 -15.71 10.68
N LEU A 237 1.29 -16.96 11.13
CA LEU A 237 2.43 -17.50 11.88
C LEU A 237 3.57 -17.77 10.89
N THR A 238 4.51 -16.83 10.78
CA THR A 238 5.66 -16.94 9.88
C THR A 238 6.79 -17.75 10.51
N GLY A 239 6.76 -18.00 11.82
CA GLY A 239 7.87 -18.60 12.56
C GLY A 239 9.02 -17.60 12.81
N ASN A 240 8.82 -16.34 12.44
CA ASN A 240 9.70 -15.22 12.69
C ASN A 240 8.96 -14.15 13.54
N PRO A 241 9.05 -14.24 14.88
CA PRO A 241 8.49 -13.27 15.82
C PRO A 241 8.75 -11.79 15.50
N TRP A 242 9.85 -11.45 14.84
CA TRP A 242 10.08 -10.07 14.40
C TRP A 242 9.09 -9.64 13.32
N GLN A 243 8.90 -10.47 12.28
CA GLN A 243 7.94 -10.19 11.21
C GLN A 243 6.51 -10.17 11.76
N GLU A 244 6.15 -11.13 12.61
CA GLU A 244 4.83 -11.20 13.26
C GLU A 244 4.56 -9.94 14.11
N ALA A 245 5.55 -9.46 14.85
CA ALA A 245 5.44 -8.23 15.64
C ALA A 245 5.32 -6.98 14.76
N VAL A 246 6.14 -6.88 13.70
CA VAL A 246 6.07 -5.75 12.76
C VAL A 246 4.70 -5.69 12.10
N GLN A 247 4.21 -6.81 11.57
CA GLN A 247 2.90 -6.87 10.93
C GLN A 247 1.79 -6.51 11.92
N GLY A 248 1.80 -7.05 13.14
CA GLY A 248 0.80 -6.76 14.16
C GLY A 248 0.77 -5.28 14.57
N VAL A 249 1.94 -4.66 14.75
CA VAL A 249 2.05 -3.23 15.06
C VAL A 249 1.60 -2.37 13.87
N SER A 250 2.01 -2.73 12.65
CA SER A 250 1.61 -2.03 11.42
C SER A 250 0.10 -2.07 11.20
N GLN A 251 -0.53 -3.23 11.36
CA GLN A 251 -1.99 -3.35 11.28
C GLN A 251 -2.70 -2.57 12.39
N LEU A 252 -2.20 -2.62 13.64
CA LEU A 252 -2.80 -1.89 14.76
C LEU A 252 -2.75 -0.37 14.52
N ILE A 253 -1.59 0.15 14.12
CA ILE A 253 -1.40 1.57 13.82
C ILE A 253 -2.27 1.98 12.63
N GLY A 254 -2.22 1.21 11.53
CA GLY A 254 -3.02 1.49 10.35
C GLY A 254 -4.52 1.50 10.64
N ASN A 255 -5.01 0.54 11.43
CA ASN A 255 -6.40 0.49 11.88
C ASN A 255 -6.77 1.68 12.75
N TYR A 256 -5.87 2.13 13.64
CA TYR A 256 -6.14 3.30 14.47
C TYR A 256 -6.33 4.56 13.63
N PHE A 257 -5.46 4.79 12.65
CA PHE A 257 -5.53 5.98 11.81
C PHE A 257 -6.63 5.91 10.75
N LEU A 258 -6.87 4.75 10.16
CA LEU A 258 -7.92 4.58 9.16
C LEU A 258 -9.31 4.48 9.81
N LEU A 259 -9.48 3.66 10.84
CA LEU A 259 -10.80 3.33 11.42
C LEU A 259 -11.12 4.13 12.68
N GLY A 260 -10.19 4.96 13.17
CA GLY A 260 -10.38 5.81 14.34
C GLY A 260 -10.37 5.07 15.68
N SER A 261 -10.08 3.76 15.68
CA SER A 261 -10.15 2.88 16.85
C SER A 261 -8.97 1.92 16.90
N LEU A 262 -8.42 1.71 18.10
CA LEU A 262 -7.42 0.66 18.36
C LEU A 262 -8.05 -0.75 18.38
N SER A 263 -9.37 -0.82 18.54
CA SER A 263 -10.13 -2.07 18.58
C SER A 263 -11.36 -1.95 17.67
N PRO A 264 -11.19 -1.78 16.35
CA PRO A 264 -12.31 -1.70 15.43
C PRO A 264 -13.02 -3.06 15.39
N THR A 265 -14.34 -3.02 15.25
CA THR A 265 -15.13 -4.23 15.09
C THR A 265 -14.80 -4.90 13.75
N GLU A 266 -15.08 -6.20 13.66
CA GLU A 266 -14.94 -6.94 12.40
C GLU A 266 -15.72 -6.26 11.26
N TYR A 267 -16.94 -5.78 11.53
CA TYR A 267 -17.74 -5.03 10.57
C TYR A 267 -17.02 -3.77 10.06
N GLN A 268 -16.38 -3.00 10.95
CA GLN A 268 -15.63 -1.80 10.56
C GLN A 268 -14.43 -2.16 9.67
N LYS A 269 -13.72 -3.25 9.97
CA LYS A 269 -12.61 -3.73 9.13
C LYS A 269 -13.10 -4.23 7.77
N LEU A 270 -14.19 -5.00 7.74
CA LEU A 270 -14.77 -5.52 6.50
C LEU A 270 -15.27 -4.41 5.56
N ALA A 271 -15.72 -3.28 6.11
CA ALA A 271 -16.17 -2.12 5.34
C ALA A 271 -15.04 -1.46 4.51
N VAL A 272 -13.78 -1.64 4.90
CA VAL A 272 -12.59 -1.11 4.22
C VAL A 272 -11.72 -2.19 3.55
N CYS A 273 -12.18 -3.44 3.56
CA CYS A 273 -11.56 -4.54 2.83
C CYS A 273 -11.93 -4.43 1.34
N VAL A 274 -10.96 -4.09 0.49
CA VAL A 274 -11.20 -3.76 -0.93
C VAL A 274 -11.87 -4.90 -1.68
N GLN A 275 -11.49 -6.13 -1.41
CA GLN A 275 -12.01 -7.33 -2.08
C GLN A 275 -13.54 -7.48 -1.93
N ASN A 276 -14.14 -6.91 -0.88
CA ASN A 276 -15.57 -6.97 -0.63
C ASN A 276 -16.37 -6.00 -1.54
N HIS A 277 -15.68 -5.07 -2.21
CA HIS A 277 -16.26 -4.03 -3.04
C HIS A 277 -16.04 -4.25 -4.54
N VAL A 278 -15.44 -5.39 -4.92
CA VAL A 278 -15.22 -5.75 -6.31
C VAL A 278 -16.51 -6.29 -6.91
N THR A 279 -16.94 -5.65 -8.01
CA THR A 279 -18.13 -5.98 -8.79
C THR A 279 -17.74 -6.23 -10.26
N PRO A 280 -18.63 -6.78 -11.11
CA PRO A 280 -18.30 -7.04 -12.52
C PRO A 280 -17.94 -5.79 -13.34
N ASP A 281 -18.37 -4.62 -12.89
CA ASP A 281 -18.09 -3.33 -13.52
C ASP A 281 -16.88 -2.60 -12.92
N TYR A 282 -16.17 -3.21 -11.97
CA TYR A 282 -14.97 -2.65 -11.35
C TYR A 282 -13.87 -2.36 -12.40
N PRO A 283 -12.99 -1.36 -12.21
CA PRO A 283 -11.92 -1.08 -13.15
C PRO A 283 -10.97 -2.28 -13.32
N LYS A 284 -10.43 -2.45 -14.52
CA LYS A 284 -9.33 -3.39 -14.72
C LYS A 284 -8.17 -3.01 -13.82
N THR A 285 -7.47 -4.01 -13.28
CA THR A 285 -6.53 -3.79 -12.18
C THR A 285 -5.20 -4.48 -12.45
N TYR A 286 -4.12 -3.69 -12.47
CA TYR A 286 -2.75 -4.17 -12.45
C TYR A 286 -2.27 -4.22 -11.01
N ILE A 287 -1.62 -5.31 -10.60
CA ILE A 287 -1.09 -5.48 -9.26
C ILE A 287 0.39 -5.83 -9.37
N VAL A 288 1.25 -5.15 -8.62
CA VAL A 288 2.66 -5.54 -8.46
C VAL A 288 2.99 -5.69 -6.99
N HIS A 289 3.62 -6.79 -6.61
CA HIS A 289 3.92 -7.11 -5.22
C HIS A 289 5.21 -7.92 -5.11
N GLY A 290 6.05 -7.60 -4.12
CA GLY A 290 7.19 -8.43 -3.76
C GLY A 290 6.77 -9.68 -2.98
N ASP A 291 7.43 -10.82 -3.23
CA ASP A 291 7.17 -12.06 -2.48
C ASP A 291 7.93 -12.14 -1.13
N ASN A 292 8.79 -11.15 -0.83
CA ASN A 292 9.45 -11.00 0.46
C ASN A 292 8.83 -9.86 1.30
N ASP A 293 7.59 -9.48 1.00
CA ASP A 293 6.85 -8.46 1.73
C ASP A 293 6.26 -9.04 3.02
N PHE A 294 6.92 -8.81 4.15
CA PHE A 294 6.43 -9.25 5.47
C PHE A 294 5.59 -8.19 6.20
N VAL A 295 5.44 -6.98 5.64
CA VAL A 295 4.60 -5.92 6.23
C VAL A 295 3.16 -6.09 5.77
N VAL A 296 2.97 -6.36 4.49
CA VAL A 296 1.68 -6.62 3.85
C VAL A 296 1.84 -7.86 2.97
N PRO A 297 1.68 -9.08 3.51
CA PRO A 297 1.92 -10.30 2.74
C PRO A 297 1.06 -10.37 1.48
N TYR A 298 1.69 -10.73 0.35
CA TYR A 298 1.00 -10.73 -0.94
C TYR A 298 -0.09 -11.81 -1.02
N GLU A 299 0.05 -12.92 -0.28
CA GLU A 299 -0.92 -14.01 -0.23
C GLU A 299 -2.25 -13.58 0.37
N THR A 300 -2.21 -12.81 1.46
CA THR A 300 -3.40 -12.35 2.18
C THR A 300 -3.96 -11.04 1.62
N ASN A 301 -3.22 -10.37 0.74
CA ASN A 301 -3.62 -9.09 0.14
C ASN A 301 -3.80 -9.17 -1.38
N SER A 302 -2.71 -9.31 -2.14
CA SER A 302 -2.77 -9.28 -3.60
C SER A 302 -3.42 -10.51 -4.22
N MET A 303 -3.17 -11.71 -3.69
CA MET A 303 -3.87 -12.91 -4.17
C MET A 303 -5.37 -12.87 -3.83
N VAL A 304 -5.72 -12.31 -2.66
CA VAL A 304 -7.13 -12.07 -2.28
C VAL A 304 -7.80 -11.12 -3.26
N MET A 305 -7.14 -10.03 -3.64
CA MET A 305 -7.64 -9.10 -4.65
C MET A 305 -7.81 -9.75 -6.03
N VAL A 306 -6.79 -10.49 -6.51
CA VAL A 306 -6.85 -11.23 -7.78
C VAL A 306 -8.03 -12.19 -7.79
N LYS A 307 -8.24 -12.93 -6.71
CA LYS A 307 -9.37 -13.85 -6.59
C LYS A 307 -10.71 -13.13 -6.72
N ALA A 308 -10.89 -11.99 -6.05
CA ALA A 308 -12.12 -11.20 -6.14
C ALA A 308 -12.34 -10.62 -7.55
N LEU A 309 -11.28 -10.16 -8.21
CA LEU A 309 -11.31 -9.67 -9.59
C LEU A 309 -11.70 -10.78 -10.58
N GLN A 310 -11.07 -11.95 -10.47
CA GLN A 310 -11.35 -13.11 -11.33
C GLN A 310 -12.78 -13.65 -11.12
N GLN A 311 -13.25 -13.72 -9.88
CA GLN A 311 -14.63 -14.14 -9.57
C GLN A 311 -15.68 -13.22 -10.18
N ASN A 312 -15.36 -11.94 -10.37
CA ASN A 312 -16.23 -10.95 -11.00
C ASN A 312 -15.95 -10.76 -12.50
N ASN A 313 -15.07 -11.55 -13.11
CA ASN A 313 -14.65 -11.42 -14.52
C ASN A 313 -14.04 -10.05 -14.86
N VAL A 314 -13.35 -9.43 -13.90
CA VAL A 314 -12.63 -8.17 -14.09
C VAL A 314 -11.23 -8.45 -14.60
N GLN A 315 -10.82 -7.81 -15.70
CA GLN A 315 -9.48 -7.95 -16.27
C GLN A 315 -8.42 -7.56 -15.24
N ASN A 316 -7.42 -8.41 -15.04
CA ASN A 316 -6.37 -8.18 -14.07
C ASN A 316 -5.04 -8.82 -14.46
N VAL A 317 -3.96 -8.27 -13.91
CA VAL A 317 -2.61 -8.84 -13.97
C VAL A 317 -2.02 -8.77 -12.56
N LEU A 318 -1.31 -9.83 -12.15
CA LEU A 318 -0.47 -9.83 -10.96
C LEU A 318 0.98 -10.09 -11.38
N GLN A 319 1.83 -9.06 -11.23
CA GLN A 319 3.27 -9.18 -11.33
C GLN A 319 3.84 -9.43 -9.93
N ILE A 320 4.36 -10.64 -9.70
CA ILE A 320 5.19 -10.91 -8.52
C ILE A 320 6.63 -10.47 -8.82
N ALA A 321 7.25 -9.75 -7.88
CA ALA A 321 8.63 -9.30 -7.94
C ALA A 321 9.49 -10.12 -6.95
N PRO A 322 10.20 -11.16 -7.42
CA PRO A 322 10.98 -12.05 -6.55
C PRO A 322 12.01 -11.34 -5.67
N GLY A 323 12.00 -11.60 -4.37
CA GLY A 323 12.88 -11.02 -3.35
C GLY A 323 12.61 -9.55 -3.02
N ALA A 324 11.65 -8.89 -3.68
CA ALA A 324 11.32 -7.51 -3.37
C ALA A 324 10.56 -7.44 -2.03
N ASN A 325 10.87 -6.45 -1.20
CA ASN A 325 10.20 -6.20 0.07
C ASN A 325 9.14 -5.10 -0.09
N HIS A 326 8.40 -4.80 0.98
CA HIS A 326 7.50 -3.65 1.04
C HIS A 326 8.24 -2.34 0.71
N GLY A 327 7.60 -1.44 -0.03
CA GLY A 327 8.12 -0.09 -0.24
C GLY A 327 9.25 0.03 -1.27
N PHE A 328 9.34 -0.88 -2.24
CA PHE A 328 10.38 -0.84 -3.29
C PHE A 328 10.30 0.37 -4.24
N GLY A 329 9.23 1.19 -4.20
CA GLY A 329 9.10 2.39 -5.03
C GLY A 329 9.13 2.06 -6.53
N LEU A 330 10.08 2.65 -7.27
CA LEU A 330 10.30 2.33 -8.68
C LEU A 330 10.97 0.96 -8.90
N GLY A 331 11.54 0.36 -7.86
CA GLY A 331 12.15 -0.97 -7.92
C GLY A 331 13.49 -1.01 -8.67
N ILE A 332 14.17 0.13 -8.85
CA ILE A 332 15.45 0.21 -9.58
C ILE A 332 16.49 -0.74 -8.99
N GLY A 333 17.10 -1.57 -9.83
CA GLY A 333 18.09 -2.58 -9.42
C GLY A 333 17.48 -3.79 -8.73
N THR A 334 16.16 -3.95 -8.76
CA THR A 334 15.44 -5.09 -8.18
C THR A 334 14.62 -5.81 -9.25
N SER A 335 14.01 -6.94 -8.88
CA SER A 335 13.07 -7.66 -9.75
C SER A 335 11.77 -6.89 -10.04
N ALA A 336 11.49 -5.82 -9.31
CA ALA A 336 10.34 -4.95 -9.54
C ALA A 336 10.59 -3.91 -10.64
N GLU A 337 11.82 -3.70 -11.09
CA GLU A 337 12.15 -2.67 -12.09
C GLU A 337 11.31 -2.79 -13.38
N GLY A 338 10.89 -1.65 -13.93
CA GLY A 338 10.07 -1.60 -15.15
C GLY A 338 8.59 -1.89 -14.94
N TRP A 339 8.11 -1.95 -13.69
CA TRP A 339 6.69 -2.19 -13.42
C TRP A 339 5.78 -1.03 -13.89
N VAL A 340 6.28 0.21 -13.90
CA VAL A 340 5.50 1.39 -14.33
C VAL A 340 5.15 1.27 -15.81
N GLU A 341 6.12 0.97 -16.66
CA GLU A 341 5.94 0.75 -18.10
C GLU A 341 4.91 -0.35 -18.37
N LYS A 342 5.05 -1.51 -17.72
CA LYS A 342 4.10 -2.63 -17.85
C LYS A 342 2.70 -2.26 -17.39
N SER A 343 2.58 -1.46 -16.32
CA SER A 343 1.28 -1.00 -15.86
C SER A 343 0.61 -0.01 -16.82
N VAL A 344 1.41 0.82 -17.52
CA VAL A 344 0.92 1.70 -18.58
C VAL A 344 0.46 0.89 -19.78
N GLU A 345 1.23 -0.12 -20.21
CA GLU A 345 0.83 -1.05 -21.27
C GLU A 345 -0.51 -1.73 -20.93
N PHE A 346 -0.66 -2.21 -19.70
CA PHE A 346 -1.92 -2.78 -19.22
C PHE A 346 -3.05 -1.75 -19.21
N TRP A 347 -2.80 -0.52 -18.75
CA TRP A 347 -3.78 0.56 -18.75
C TRP A 347 -4.27 0.90 -20.16
N LEU A 348 -3.41 0.82 -21.17
CA LEU A 348 -3.76 1.13 -22.55
C LEU A 348 -4.32 -0.04 -23.37
N SER A 349 -4.14 -1.29 -22.93
CA SER A 349 -4.73 -2.49 -23.56
C SER A 349 -6.25 -2.55 -23.47
#